data_AF-A0A932TKQ1-F1
#
_entry.id   AF-A0A932TKQ1-F1
#
_cell.length_a   1.000
_cell.length_b   1.000
_cell.length_c   1.000
_cell.angle_alpha   90.00
_cell.angle_beta   90.00
_cell.angle_gamma   90.00
#
_symmetry.space_group_name_H-M   'P 1'
#
loop_
_entity.id
_entity.type
_entity.pdbx_description
1 polymer ?
#
loop_
_entity_poly.entity_id
_entity_poly.type
_entity_poly.pdbx_seq_one_letter_code
_entity_poly.pdbx_strand_id
1 'polypeptide(L)' 'MDFPKEKMEFATTHGDKESDQGWLVLNLGTLDLEGVSRIYINLDLVDDLRKRGERHSDALERMRSLLGGD' A
#
# COMPACT_ATOMS: atom_id res chain seq x y z
N MET A 1 3.51 -12.95 -0.35
CA MET A 1 2.46 -13.69 0.38
C MET A 1 1.20 -13.51 -0.42
N ASP A 2 0.69 -14.58 -1.03
CA ASP A 2 -0.58 -14.54 -1.76
C ASP A 2 -1.71 -14.57 -0.73
N PHE A 3 -2.45 -13.47 -0.61
CA PHE A 3 -3.61 -13.40 0.26
C PHE A 3 -4.86 -13.84 -0.53
N PRO A 4 -5.76 -14.66 0.05
CA PRO A 4 -6.90 -15.20 -0.69
C PRO A 4 -7.83 -14.09 -1.18
N LYS A 5 -8.16 -14.08 -2.47
CA LYS A 5 -8.95 -13.01 -3.11
C LYS A 5 -10.37 -12.93 -2.54
N GLU A 6 -10.95 -14.06 -2.18
CA GLU A 6 -12.28 -14.14 -1.55
C GLU A 6 -12.33 -13.52 -0.15
N LYS A 7 -11.18 -13.24 0.46
CA LYS A 7 -11.04 -12.52 1.73
C LYS A 7 -10.65 -11.05 1.56
N MET A 8 -10.63 -10.56 0.32
CA MET A 8 -10.37 -9.17 0.00
C MET A 8 -11.67 -8.47 -0.33
N GLU A 9 -11.84 -7.27 0.20
CA GLU A 9 -12.98 -6.41 -0.11
C GLU A 9 -12.48 -5.00 -0.44
N PHE A 10 -13.23 -4.29 -1.26
CA PHE A 10 -12.98 -2.88 -1.56
C PHE A 10 -14.01 -2.02 -0.84
N ALA A 11 -13.55 -0.95 -0.20
CA ALA A 11 -14.41 0.03 0.45
C ALA A 11 -14.01 1.44 0.03
N THR A 12 -14.97 2.33 -0.20
CA THR A 12 -14.70 3.75 -0.49
C THR A 12 -14.41 4.55 0.78
N THR A 13 -14.92 4.09 1.92
CA THR A 13 -14.83 4.77 3.22
C THR A 13 -14.49 3.81 4.34
N HIS A 14 -13.70 4.27 5.33
CA HIS A 14 -13.45 3.52 6.56
C HIS A 14 -13.43 4.48 7.77
N GLY A 15 -14.38 4.31 8.69
CA GLY A 15 -14.63 5.29 9.77
C GLY A 15 -15.08 6.63 9.18
N ASP A 16 -14.51 7.73 9.69
CA ASP A 16 -14.76 9.09 9.20
C ASP A 16 -13.81 9.52 8.05
N LYS A 17 -13.11 8.55 7.44
CA LYS A 17 -12.11 8.82 6.39
C LYS A 17 -12.58 8.30 5.03
N GLU A 18 -12.74 9.22 4.10
CA GLU A 18 -12.91 8.93 2.67
C GLU A 18 -11.55 8.76 1.99
N SER A 19 -11.52 8.07 0.86
CA SER A 19 -10.32 7.85 0.04
C SER A 19 -10.67 7.89 -1.44
N ASP A 20 -9.89 8.64 -2.22
CA ASP A 20 -10.11 8.79 -3.67
C ASP A 20 -9.81 7.49 -4.41
N GLN A 21 -8.77 6.77 -3.98
CA GLN A 21 -8.40 5.45 -4.50
C GLN A 21 -9.09 4.30 -3.74
N GLY A 22 -9.74 4.59 -2.63
CA GLY A 22 -10.44 3.64 -1.77
C GLY A 22 -9.53 2.87 -0.82
N TRP A 23 -10.12 1.85 -0.21
CA TRP A 23 -9.52 1.02 0.83
C TRP A 23 -9.53 -0.44 0.40
N LEU A 24 -8.39 -1.10 0.54
CA LEU A 24 -8.30 -2.55 0.51
C LEU A 24 -8.56 -3.08 1.92
N VAL A 25 -9.61 -3.87 2.07
CA VAL A 25 -9.97 -4.54 3.31
C VAL A 25 -9.55 -5.99 3.22
N LEU A 26 -8.73 -6.44 4.15
CA LEU A 26 -8.32 -7.84 4.27
C LEU A 26 -9.03 -8.46 5.46
N ASN A 27 -9.92 -9.41 5.20
CA ASN A 27 -10.61 -10.14 6.24
C ASN A 27 -9.75 -11.31 6.71
N LEU A 28 -9.24 -11.22 7.94
CA LEU A 28 -8.34 -12.21 8.50
C LEU A 28 -9.10 -13.42 9.06
N GLY A 29 -10.41 -13.32 9.30
CA GLY A 29 -11.22 -14.44 9.80
C GLY A 29 -10.60 -15.11 11.05
N THR A 30 -10.64 -16.45 11.09
CA THR A 30 -10.10 -17.31 12.18
C THR A 30 -8.57 -17.40 12.22
N LEU A 31 -7.83 -16.55 11.50
CA LEU A 31 -6.41 -16.39 11.79
C LEU A 31 -6.32 -15.81 13.19
N ASP A 32 -5.77 -16.60 14.12
CA ASP A 32 -5.68 -16.34 15.55
C ASP A 32 -4.69 -15.18 15.84
N LEU A 33 -5.04 -14.00 15.34
CA LEU A 33 -4.32 -12.75 15.51
C LEU A 33 -5.12 -11.95 16.53
N GLU A 34 -4.92 -12.24 17.81
CA GLU A 34 -5.33 -11.48 19.01
C GLU A 34 -6.34 -10.34 18.76
N GLY A 35 -7.58 -10.68 18.36
CA GLY A 35 -8.68 -9.72 18.22
C GLY A 35 -8.72 -8.87 16.94
N VAL A 36 -7.77 -8.99 16.00
CA VAL A 36 -7.79 -8.26 14.73
C VAL A 36 -8.46 -9.10 13.63
N SER A 37 -9.75 -8.86 13.41
CA SER A 37 -10.51 -9.56 12.38
C SER A 37 -10.29 -8.99 10.97
N ARG A 38 -9.87 -7.72 10.85
CA ARG A 38 -9.79 -6.99 9.58
C ARG A 38 -8.60 -6.02 9.56
N ILE A 39 -7.88 -6.00 8.45
CA ILE A 39 -6.87 -4.98 8.15
C ILE A 39 -7.45 -4.04 7.09
N TYR A 40 -7.28 -2.74 7.30
CA TYR A 40 -7.70 -1.70 6.37
C TYR A 40 -6.47 -0.98 5.84
N ILE A 41 -6.27 -1.01 4.53
CA ILE A 41 -5.16 -0.37 3.84
C ILE A 41 -5.72 0.75 2.98
N ASN A 42 -5.40 2.00 3.30
CA ASN A 42 -5.76 3.15 2.48
C ASN A 42 -4.87 3.15 1.22
N LEU A 43 -5.49 3.13 0.04
CA LEU A 43 -4.75 3.03 -1.23
C LEU A 43 -4.12 4.36 -1.66
N ASP A 44 -4.62 5.50 -1.18
CA ASP A 44 -3.95 6.79 -1.40
C ASP A 44 -2.56 6.81 -0.76
N LEU A 45 -2.44 6.27 0.46
CA LEU A 45 -1.14 6.16 1.15
C LEU A 45 -0.17 5.22 0.42
N VAL A 46 -0.69 4.14 -0.16
CA VAL A 46 0.13 3.21 -0.95
C VAL A 46 0.67 3.88 -2.21
N ASP A 47 -0.17 4.64 -2.91
CA ASP A 47 0.26 5.41 -4.08
C ASP A 47 1.31 6.47 -3.72
N ASP A 48 1.13 7.13 -2.57
CA ASP A 48 2.09 8.11 -2.05
C ASP A 48 3.45 7.48 -1.69
N LEU A 49 3.44 6.28 -1.09
CA LEU A 49 4.66 5.52 -0.81
C LEU A 49 5.37 5.10 -2.10
N ARG A 50 4.62 4.66 -3.10
CA ARG A 50 5.17 4.31 -4.42
C ARG A 50 5.85 5.50 -5.07
N LYS A 51 5.18 6.66 -5.12
CA LYS A 51 5.73 7.91 -5.65
C LYS A 51 7.02 8.33 -4.93
N ARG A 52 7.11 8.13 -3.61
CA ARG A 52 8.34 8.41 -2.84
C ARG A 52 9.47 7.45 -3.23
N GLY A 53 9.17 6.16 -3.37
CA GLY A 53 10.14 5.16 -3.85
C GLY A 53 10.68 5.49 -5.24
N GLU A 54 9.80 5.84 -6.18
CA GLU A 54 10.16 6.26 -7.54
C GLU A 54 11.10 7.48 -7.50
N ARG A 55 10.77 8.53 -6.72
CA ARG A 55 11.64 9.72 -6.58
C ARG A 55 13.02 9.40 -6.00
N HIS A 56 13.11 8.47 -5.06
CA HIS A 56 14.39 8.04 -4.50
C HIS A 56 15.23 7.28 -5.54
N SER A 57 14.60 6.43 -6.36
CA SER A 57 15.27 5.75 -7.47
C SER A 57 15.82 6.74 -8.50
N ASP A 58 15.00 7.71 -8.92
CA ASP A 58 15.39 8.74 -9.89
C ASP A 58 16.57 9.59 -9.38
N ALA A 59 16.57 9.94 -8.09
CA ALA A 59 17.66 10.71 -7.49
C ALA A 59 18.98 9.92 -7.46
N LEU A 60 18.90 8.62 -7.17
CA LEU A 60 20.06 7.72 -7.20
C LEU A 60 20.59 7.51 -8.63
N GLU A 61 19.71 7.33 -9.60
CA GLU A 61 20.07 7.16 -11.01
C GLU A 61 20.75 8.44 -11.57
N ARG A 62 20.20 9.61 -11.26
CA ARG A 62 20.83 10.91 -11.59
C ARG A 62 22.20 11.04 -10.93
N MET A 63 22.33 10.65 -9.66
CA MET A 63 23.62 10.69 -8.97
C MET A 63 24.63 9.73 -9.62
N ARG A 64 24.22 8.53 -10.03
CA ARG A 64 25.07 7.58 -10.77
C ARG A 64 25.53 8.12 -12.13
N SER A 65 24.62 8.78 -12.87
CA SER A 65 24.93 9.40 -14.16
C SER A 65 25.91 10.58 -14.01
N LEU A 66 25.75 11.41 -12.98
CA LEU A 66 26.66 12.54 -12.69
C LEU A 66 28.04 12.09 -12.20
N LEU A 67 28.13 10.93 -11.53
CA LEU A 67 29.38 10.35 -11.06
C LEU A 67 30.12 9.50 -12.12
N GLY A 68 29.63 9.49 -13.37
CA GLY A 68 30.33 8.91 -14.52
C GLY A 68 30.09 7.42 -14.73
N GLY A 69 28.91 6.90 -14.37
CA GLY A 69 28.50 5.56 -14.77
C GLY A 69 27.91 5.56 -16.19
N ASP A 70 28.63 4.93 -17.13
CA ASP A 70 28.05 4.38 -18.38
C ASP A 70 26.93 3.36 -18.06
#